data_AF-A0A957SQN8-F1
#
_entry.id   AF-A0A957SQN8-F1
#
_cell.length_a   1.000
_cell.length_b   1.000
_cell.length_c   1.000
_cell.angle_alpha   90.00
_cell.angle_beta   90.00
_cell.angle_gamma   90.00
#
_symmetry.space_group_name_H-M   'P 1'
#
loop_
_entity.id
_entity.type
_entity.pdbx_description
1 polymer ?
#
loop_
_entity_poly.entity_id
_entity_poly.type
_entity_poly.pdbx_seq_one_letter_code
_entity_poly.pdbx_strand_id
1 'polypeptide(L)' 'MHIREYQQWLEAWDRAREWDKVLPSHTLMHAMEELGEISKLVQMIEGYREMEPAALEQVRSELALEMSDLQVMLFKLAYL' A
#
# COMPACT_ATOMS: atom_id res chain seq x y z
N MET A 1 5.72 -16.83 5.36
CA MET A 1 5.26 -15.44 5.57
C MET A 1 4.68 -15.36 6.98
N HIS A 2 5.19 -14.47 7.81
CA HIS A 2 4.83 -14.37 9.23
C HIS A 2 3.74 -13.30 9.45
N ILE A 3 2.57 -13.51 8.85
CA ILE A 3 1.51 -12.48 8.78
C ILE A 3 1.10 -11.99 10.17
N ARG A 4 0.91 -12.90 11.13
CA ARG A 4 0.50 -12.54 12.49
C ARG A 4 1.55 -11.70 13.24
N GLU A 5 2.83 -12.04 13.07
CA GLU A 5 3.93 -11.30 13.69
C GLU A 5 4.04 -9.89 13.09
N TYR A 6 3.83 -9.76 11.78
CA TYR A 6 3.76 -8.46 11.12
C TYR A 6 2.58 -7.63 11.63
N GLN A 7 1.39 -8.23 11.76
CA GLN A 7 0.21 -7.53 12.30
C GLN A 7 0.44 -7.04 13.73
N GLN A 8 1.05 -7.85 14.59
CA GLN A 8 1.40 -7.45 15.95
C GLN A 8 2.40 -6.28 15.98
N TRP A 9 3.40 -6.33 15.11
CA TRP A 9 4.34 -5.23 14.95
C TRP A 9 3.63 -3.95 14.48
N LEU A 10 2.75 -4.07 13.49
CA LEU A 10 2.02 -2.94 12.92
C LEU A 10 1.04 -2.33 13.94
N GLU A 11 0.31 -3.15 14.70
CA GLU A 11 -0.57 -2.67 15.78
C GLU A 11 0.23 -1.89 16.83
N ALA A 12 1.39 -2.39 17.25
CA ALA A 12 2.25 -1.69 18.19
C ALA A 12 2.77 -0.36 17.61
N TRP A 13 3.14 -0.35 16.33
CA TRP A 13 3.60 0.84 15.61
C TRP A 13 2.51 1.92 15.48
N ASP A 14 1.27 1.50 15.22
CA ASP A 14 0.08 2.36 15.14
C ASP A 14 -0.26 2.98 16.49
N ARG A 15 -0.33 2.16 17.55
CA ARG A 15 -0.62 2.64 18.92
C ARG A 15 0.41 3.65 19.40
N ALA A 16 1.70 3.44 19.09
CA ALA A 16 2.76 4.39 19.42
C ALA A 16 2.59 5.77 18.75
N ARG A 17 1.78 5.86 17.69
CA ARG A 17 1.47 7.08 16.93
C ARG A 17 0.03 7.55 17.13
N GLU A 18 -0.73 6.88 17.99
CA GLU A 18 -2.16 7.09 18.20
C GLU A 18 -3.02 6.88 16.93
N TRP A 19 -2.50 6.14 15.96
CA TRP A 19 -3.18 5.84 14.70
C TRP A 19 -4.16 4.68 14.81
N ASP A 20 -4.20 4.00 15.96
CA ASP A 20 -5.23 3.05 16.33
C ASP A 20 -6.62 3.73 16.49
N LYS A 21 -6.66 5.06 16.59
CA LYS A 21 -7.88 5.86 16.62
C LYS A 21 -8.48 6.15 15.24
N VAL A 22 -7.75 5.83 14.16
CA VAL A 22 -8.24 6.01 12.78
C VAL A 22 -9.39 5.04 12.53
N LEU A 23 -10.52 5.55 12.04
CA LEU A 23 -11.69 4.72 11.77
C LEU A 23 -11.38 3.66 10.69
N PRO A 24 -11.95 2.44 10.80
CA PRO A 24 -11.80 1.41 9.76
C PRO A 24 -12.22 1.90 8.37
N SER A 25 -13.25 2.76 8.29
CA SER A 25 -13.71 3.35 7.03
C SER A 25 -12.64 4.21 6.34
N HIS A 26 -11.82 4.96 7.08
CA HIS A 26 -10.73 5.75 6.50
C HIS A 26 -9.58 4.85 6.04
N THR A 27 -9.26 3.82 6.82
CA THR A 27 -8.24 2.82 6.41
C THR A 27 -8.66 2.09 5.14
N LEU A 28 -9.95 1.73 5.02
CA LEU A 28 -10.51 1.14 3.81
C LEU A 28 -10.49 2.11 2.62
N MET A 29 -10.81 3.39 2.84
CA MET A 29 -10.71 4.41 1.79
C MET A 29 -9.28 4.49 1.24
N HIS A 30 -8.27 4.60 2.12
CA HIS A 30 -6.87 4.66 1.69
C HIS A 30 -6.47 3.37 0.95
N ALA A 31 -6.87 2.19 1.41
CA ALA A 31 -6.61 0.95 0.69
C ALA A 31 -7.17 0.97 -0.76
N MET A 32 -8.32 1.60 -0.97
CA MET A 32 -8.89 1.75 -2.31
C MET A 32 -8.11 2.76 -3.16
N GLU A 33 -7.58 3.82 -2.55
CA GLU A 33 -6.70 4.80 -3.21
C GLU A 33 -5.40 4.13 -3.68
N GLU A 34 -4.71 3.39 -2.81
CA GLU A 34 -3.46 2.69 -3.19
C GLU A 34 -3.70 1.63 -4.27
N LEU A 35 -4.84 0.93 -4.22
CA LEU A 35 -5.21 0.00 -5.28
C LEU A 35 -5.41 0.70 -6.64
N GLY A 36 -5.92 1.94 -6.62
CA GLY A 36 -6.04 2.78 -7.80
C GLY A 36 -4.67 3.18 -8.38
N GLU A 37 -3.73 3.58 -7.53
CA GLU A 37 -2.36 3.92 -7.94
C GLU A 37 -1.61 2.68 -8.47
N ILE A 38 -1.73 1.52 -7.83
CA ILE A 38 -1.22 0.24 -8.35
C ILE A 38 -1.77 -0.02 -9.75
N SER A 39 -3.09 0.11 -9.95
CA SER A 39 -3.73 -0.10 -11.25
C SER A 39 -3.17 0.82 -12.33
N LYS A 40 -2.94 2.10 -12.00
CA LYS A 40 -2.35 3.09 -12.90
C LYS A 40 -0.89 2.71 -13.26
N LEU A 41 -0.08 2.34 -12.28
CA LEU A 41 1.33 1.99 -12.48
C LEU A 41 1.49 0.70 -13.30
N VAL A 42 0.64 -0.31 -13.05
CA VAL A 42 0.60 -1.54 -13.85
C VAL A 42 0.29 -1.23 -15.32
N GLN A 43 -0.74 -0.41 -15.59
CA GLN A 43 -1.07 0.00 -16.96
C GLN A 43 0.09 0.74 -17.64
N MET A 44 0.83 1.57 -16.90
CA MET A 44 2.04 2.21 -17.44
C MET A 44 3.10 1.17 -17.84
N ILE A 45 3.39 0.20 -16.98
CA ILE A 45 4.33 -0.90 -17.28
C ILE A 45 3.89 -1.72 -18.50
N GLU A 46 2.57 -1.91 -18.67
CA GLU A 46 1.97 -2.64 -19.79
C GLU A 46 1.92 -1.82 -21.10
N GLY A 47 2.44 -0.59 -21.10
CA GLY A 47 2.59 0.22 -22.31
C GLY A 47 1.37 1.07 -22.65
N TYR A 48 0.51 1.39 -21.67
CA TYR A 48 -0.57 2.37 -21.87
C TYR A 48 -0.05 3.73 -22.38
N ARG A 49 1.20 4.08 -22.05
CA ARG A 49 1.96 5.21 -22.62
C ARG A 49 3.39 4.78 -22.91
N GLU A 50 3.97 5.31 -23.99
CA GLU A 50 5.40 5.13 -24.26
C GLU A 50 6.24 5.77 -23.14
N MET A 51 7.26 5.05 -22.69
CA MET A 51 8.14 5.47 -21.61
C MET A 51 9.59 5.09 -21.92
N GLU A 52 10.51 5.99 -21.55
CA GLU A 52 11.94 5.71 -21.59
C GLU A 52 12.31 4.65 -20.53
N PRO A 53 13.35 3.83 -20.75
CA PRO A 53 13.76 2.79 -19.80
C PRO A 53 14.05 3.30 -18.38
N ALA A 54 14.60 4.51 -18.24
CA ALA A 54 14.85 5.13 -16.93
C ALA A 54 13.53 5.47 -16.19
N ALA A 55 12.48 5.84 -16.92
CA ALA A 55 11.16 6.06 -16.34
C ALA A 55 10.50 4.73 -15.92
N LEU A 56 10.76 3.64 -16.65
CA LEU A 56 10.22 2.32 -16.30
C LEU A 56 10.76 1.82 -14.94
N GLU A 57 12.04 2.03 -14.64
CA GLU A 57 12.60 1.62 -13.35
C GLU A 57 11.99 2.42 -12.19
N GLN A 58 11.78 3.72 -12.39
CA GLN A 58 11.07 4.56 -11.43
C GLN A 58 9.64 4.05 -11.18
N VAL A 59 8.88 3.75 -12.24
CA VAL A 59 7.51 3.21 -12.13
C VAL A 59 7.49 1.88 -11.38
N ARG A 60 8.51 1.02 -11.55
CA ARG A 60 8.63 -0.23 -10.78
C ARG A 60 8.88 0.02 -9.30
N SER A 61 9.73 1.00 -8.97
CA SER A 61 9.98 1.40 -7.58
C SER A 61 8.73 1.97 -6.93
N GLU A 62 7.99 2.83 -7.64
CA GLU A 62 6.71 3.37 -7.18
C GLU A 62 5.70 2.24 -6.98
N LEU A 63 5.58 1.30 -7.92
CA LEU A 63 4.67 0.16 -7.78
C LEU A 63 4.97 -0.66 -6.52
N ALA A 64 6.25 -0.90 -6.22
CA ALA A 64 6.64 -1.62 -5.01
C ALA A 64 6.26 -0.88 -3.72
N LEU A 65 6.31 0.46 -3.73
CA LEU A 65 5.86 1.30 -2.63
C LEU A 65 4.35 1.20 -2.44
N GLU A 66 3.56 1.43 -3.49
CA GLU A 66 2.09 1.40 -3.41
C GLU A 66 1.57 0.02 -3.00
N MET A 67 2.21 -1.06 -3.47
CA MET A 67 1.90 -2.42 -3.02
C MET A 67 2.17 -2.62 -1.53
N SER A 68 3.23 -2.01 -1.00
CA SER A 68 3.57 -2.06 0.42
C SER A 68 2.57 -1.27 1.25
N ASP A 69 2.14 -0.10 0.76
CA ASP A 69 1.15 0.75 1.43
C ASP A 69 -0.23 0.08 1.47
N LEU A 70 -0.67 -0.51 0.35
CA LEU A 70 -1.88 -1.33 0.33
C LEU A 70 -1.79 -2.51 1.31
N GLN A 71 -0.65 -3.20 1.36
CA GLN A 71 -0.43 -4.31 2.27
C GLN A 71 -0.57 -3.88 3.75
N VAL A 72 -0.01 -2.73 4.12
CA VAL A 72 -0.16 -2.14 5.47
C VAL A 72 -1.63 -1.93 5.79
N MET A 73 -2.39 -1.30 4.89
CA MET A 73 -3.81 -1.01 5.12
C MET A 73 -4.66 -2.29 5.27
N LEU A 74 -4.41 -3.30 4.44
CA LEU A 74 -5.11 -4.59 4.54
C LEU A 74 -4.82 -5.30 5.87
N PHE A 75 -3.57 -5.29 6.32
CA PHE A 75 -3.21 -5.89 7.60
C PHE A 75 -3.72 -5.10 8.79
N LYS A 76 -3.76 -3.76 8.69
CA LYS A 76 -4.40 -2.89 9.67
C LYS A 76 -5.88 -3.21 9.84
N LEU A 77 -6.64 -3.24 8.74
CA LEU A 77 -8.06 -3.61 8.75
C LEU A 77 -8.33 -4.96 9.40
N ALA A 78 -7.40 -5.91 9.31
CA ALA A 78 -7.58 -7.25 9.85
C ALA A 78 -7.35 -7.36 11.37
N TYR A 79 -6.84 -6.33 12.04
CA TYR A 79 -6.74 -6.29 13.51
C TYR A 79 -7.48 -5.12 14.19
N LEU A 80 -8.02 -4.17 13.41
CA LEU A 80 -8.87 -3.09 13.92
C LEU A 80 -10.21 -3.60 14.46
#